data_AF-A0A0R8RWE5-F1
#
_entry.id   AF-A0A0R8RWE5-F1
#
_cell.length_a   1.000
_cell.length_b   1.000
_cell.length_c   1.000
_cell.angle_alpha   90.00
_cell.angle_beta   90.00
_cell.angle_gamma   90.00
#
_symmetry.space_group_name_H-M   'P 1'
#
loop_
_entity.id
_entity.type
_entity.pdbx_description
1 polymer ?
#
loop_
_entity_poly.entity_id
_entity_poly.type
_entity_poly.pdbx_seq_one_letter_code
_entity_poly.pdbx_strand_id
1 'polypeptide(L)'
;MQQDSSRLVTIQAALYNLQLQKKYNVVVNVHGGGLNGQSQAIRLAVAKALCMLESASSLKEEAVQTYRKSLKSKGYLTTDARCKERKKYGLKKARKAPQFSKR
;
A
#
# COMPACT_ATOMS: atom_id res chain seq x y z
N MET A 1 -12.50 8.68 -18.23
CA MET A 1 -11.43 8.28 -17.30
C MET A 1 -11.76 8.81 -15.92
N GLN A 2 -12.51 8.05 -15.12
CA GLN A 2 -13.01 8.52 -13.84
C GLN A 2 -11.85 8.71 -12.85
N GLN A 3 -11.75 9.94 -12.33
CA GLN A 3 -10.94 10.27 -11.15
C GLN A 3 -11.58 9.54 -9.96
N ASP A 4 -11.22 8.27 -9.75
CA ASP A 4 -11.70 7.50 -8.61
C ASP A 4 -11.11 8.09 -7.32
N SER A 5 -11.90 8.93 -6.66
CA SER A 5 -11.55 9.68 -5.45
C SER A 5 -10.99 8.80 -4.33
N SER A 6 -11.51 7.57 -4.19
CA SER A 6 -11.07 6.59 -3.20
C SER A 6 -9.60 6.17 -3.34
N ARG A 7 -9.07 6.11 -4.57
CA ARG A 7 -7.67 5.73 -4.83
C ARG A 7 -6.72 6.86 -4.48
N LEU A 8 -7.09 8.10 -4.80
CA LEU A 8 -6.30 9.29 -4.45
C LEU A 8 -6.17 9.44 -2.94
N VAL A 9 -7.26 9.22 -2.20
CA VAL A 9 -7.25 9.21 -0.73
C VAL A 9 -6.30 8.13 -0.20
N THR A 10 -6.30 6.94 -0.81
CA THR A 10 -5.39 5.85 -0.43
C THR A 10 -3.93 6.24 -0.63
N ILE A 11 -3.60 6.85 -1.78
CA ILE A 11 -2.23 7.30 -2.10
C ILE A 11 -1.75 8.36 -1.09
N GLN A 12 -2.61 9.34 -0.78
CA GLN A 12 -2.26 10.45 0.11
C GLN A 12 -2.35 10.12 1.61
N ALA A 13 -2.84 8.94 1.98
CA ALA A 13 -3.13 8.57 3.37
C ALA A 13 -1.93 8.73 4.33
N ALA A 14 -0.73 8.37 3.87
CA ALA A 14 0.50 8.51 4.67
C ALA A 14 0.87 9.99 4.91
N LEU A 15 0.73 10.83 3.88
CA LEU A 15 0.99 12.26 3.98
C LEU A 15 -0.05 12.99 4.84
N TYR A 16 -1.32 12.59 4.75
CA TYR A 16 -2.38 13.15 5.59
C TYR A 16 -2.18 12.82 7.07
N ASN A 17 -1.76 11.58 7.37
CA ASN A 17 -1.50 11.15 8.74
C ASN A 17 -0.43 12.01 9.43
N LEU A 18 0.58 12.45 8.68
CA LEU A 18 1.66 13.30 9.19
C LEU A 18 1.47 14.80 8.91
N GLN A 19 0.34 15.18 8.30
CA GLN A 19 0.03 16.56 7.90
C GLN A 19 1.09 17.20 6.98
N LEU A 20 1.74 16.38 6.12
CA LEU A 20 2.84 16.81 5.25
C LEU A 20 2.42 17.10 3.79
N GLN A 21 1.11 17.12 3.52
CA GLN A 21 0.57 17.22 2.16
C GLN A 21 1.02 18.47 1.39
N LYS A 22 1.20 19.59 2.09
CA LYS A 22 1.63 20.87 1.49
C LYS A 22 3.16 21.00 1.39
N LYS A 23 3.92 20.10 2.04
CA LYS A 23 5.37 20.22 2.15
C LYS A 23 6.12 19.43 1.08
N TYR A 24 5.53 18.35 0.57
CA TYR A 24 6.18 17.47 -0.40
C TYR A 24 5.32 17.30 -1.64
N ASN A 25 5.96 17.35 -2.80
CA ASN A 25 5.39 16.89 -4.07
C ASN A 25 5.85 15.45 -4.32
N VAL A 26 4.94 14.58 -4.76
CA VAL A 26 5.21 13.15 -4.94
C VAL A 26 5.00 12.78 -6.40
N VAL A 27 6.08 12.44 -7.08
CA VAL A 27 6.08 11.92 -8.45
C VAL A 27 6.53 10.46 -8.40
N VAL A 28 5.73 9.54 -8.96
CA VAL A 28 6.00 8.09 -8.87
C VAL A 28 5.76 7.44 -10.22
N ASN A 29 6.72 6.62 -10.64
CA ASN A 29 6.57 5.71 -11.77
C ASN A 29 6.16 4.33 -11.25
N VAL A 30 5.07 3.77 -11.78
CA VAL A 30 4.52 2.48 -11.32
C VAL A 30 4.14 1.64 -12.53
N HIS A 31 4.44 0.35 -12.49
CA HIS A 31 4.14 -0.60 -13.55
C HIS A 31 3.62 -1.94 -13.00
N GLY A 32 2.80 -2.63 -13.79
CA GLY A 32 2.24 -3.94 -13.45
C GLY A 32 0.98 -3.89 -12.57
N GLY A 33 0.32 -5.04 -12.42
CA GLY A 33 -0.90 -5.19 -11.63
C GLY A 33 -2.10 -4.42 -12.21
N GLY A 34 -2.94 -3.88 -11.33
CA GLY A 34 -4.06 -3.01 -11.69
C GLY A 34 -4.14 -1.80 -10.75
N LEU A 35 -5.00 -0.83 -11.08
CA LEU A 35 -5.05 0.50 -10.42
C LEU A 35 -5.18 0.44 -8.89
N ASN A 36 -5.95 -0.51 -8.36
CA ASN A 36 -6.10 -0.70 -6.90
C ASN A 36 -4.84 -1.26 -6.23
N GLY A 37 -4.12 -2.16 -6.91
CA GLY A 37 -2.85 -2.68 -6.39
C GLY A 37 -1.76 -1.61 -6.45
N GLN A 38 -1.76 -0.81 -7.53
CA GLN A 38 -0.83 0.31 -7.70
C GLN A 38 -1.04 1.39 -6.63
N SER A 39 -2.28 1.78 -6.31
CA SER A 39 -2.53 2.79 -5.27
C SER A 39 -2.02 2.36 -3.89
N GLN A 40 -2.18 1.08 -3.54
CA GLN A 40 -1.65 0.52 -2.29
C GLN A 40 -0.12 0.43 -2.29
N ALA A 41 0.48 0.08 -3.43
CA ALA A 41 1.93 0.06 -3.61
C ALA A 41 2.54 1.46 -3.47
N ILE A 42 1.92 2.48 -4.10
CA ILE A 42 2.34 3.89 -3.96
C ILE A 42 2.27 4.32 -2.50
N ARG A 43 1.15 4.04 -1.79
CA ARG A 43 1.01 4.37 -0.37
C ARG A 43 2.14 3.79 0.48
N LEU A 44 2.48 2.52 0.27
CA LEU A 44 3.57 1.85 0.98
C LEU A 44 4.93 2.49 0.64
N ALA A 45 5.18 2.78 -0.63
CA ALA A 45 6.41 3.42 -1.09
C ALA A 45 6.59 4.82 -0.47
N VAL A 46 5.53 5.63 -0.45
CA VAL A 46 5.52 6.96 0.18
C VAL A 46 5.80 6.85 1.68
N ALA A 47 5.14 5.92 2.39
CA ALA A 47 5.37 5.71 3.81
C ALA A 47 6.83 5.31 4.10
N LYS A 48 7.43 4.44 3.29
CA LYS A 48 8.85 4.04 3.41
C LYS A 48 9.79 5.20 3.10
N ALA A 49 9.51 5.97 2.05
CA ALA A 49 10.31 7.13 1.67
C ALA A 49 10.33 8.19 2.79
N LEU A 50 9.20 8.45 3.45
CA LEU A 50 9.13 9.38 4.58
C LEU A 50 10.00 8.92 5.77
N CYS A 51 9.98 7.62 6.10
CA CYS A 51 10.87 7.08 7.12
C CYS A 51 12.36 7.18 6.72
N MET A 52 12.68 6.98 5.44
CA MET A 52 14.06 7.13 4.95
C MET A 52 14.53 8.59 5.01
N LEU A 53 13.69 9.54 4.62
CA LEU A 53 13.98 10.97 4.69
C LEU A 53 14.23 11.41 6.13
N GLU A 54 13.39 10.98 7.08
CA GLU A 54 13.56 11.22 8.51
C GLU A 54 14.92 10.70 9.00
N SER A 55 15.31 9.48 8.62
CA SER A 55 16.59 8.88 9.03
C SER A 55 17.82 9.53 8.40
N ALA A 56 17.70 10.12 7.21
CA ALA A 56 18.80 10.78 6.51
C ALA A 56 19.03 12.22 7.01
N SER A 57 18.01 12.88 7.56
CA SER A 57 18.12 14.19 8.18
C SER A 57 18.57 14.09 9.64
N SER A 58 19.85 13.79 9.87
CA SER A 58 20.52 13.63 11.17
C SER A 58 20.52 14.88 12.08
N LEU A 59 19.82 15.95 11.72
CA LEU A 59 19.77 17.21 12.46
C LEU A 59 18.58 17.34 13.44
N LYS A 60 17.77 16.30 13.64
CA LYS A 60 16.60 16.35 14.54
C LYS A 60 16.47 15.08 15.39
N GLU A 61 17.41 14.87 16.31
CA GLU A 61 17.45 13.70 17.19
C GLU A 61 16.17 13.48 18.03
N GLU A 62 15.37 14.52 18.29
CA GLU A 62 14.12 14.37 19.06
C GLU A 62 12.89 13.94 18.22
N ALA A 63 12.95 14.04 16.89
CA ALA A 63 11.81 13.73 16.00
C ALA A 63 11.86 12.32 15.39
N VAL A 64 13.03 11.66 15.39
CA VAL A 64 13.33 10.39 14.67
C VAL A 64 12.42 9.22 15.07
N GLN A 65 11.76 9.31 16.21
CA GLN A 65 10.88 8.27 16.72
C GLN A 65 9.38 8.58 16.55
N THR A 66 8.99 9.62 15.79
CA THR A 66 7.58 10.03 15.71
C THR A 66 6.89 9.49 14.45
N TYR A 67 7.50 9.61 13.26
CA TYR A 67 6.80 9.23 12.03
C TYR A 67 6.64 7.73 11.90
N ARG A 68 7.72 6.98 12.15
CA ARG A 68 7.67 5.51 12.11
C ARG A 68 6.67 4.93 13.10
N LYS A 69 6.56 5.48 14.32
CA LYS A 69 5.58 5.04 15.32
C LYS A 69 4.14 5.30 14.85
N SER A 70 3.85 6.50 14.35
CA SER A 70 2.51 6.86 13.83
C SER A 70 2.11 5.99 12.64
N LEU A 71 3.01 5.83 11.67
CA LEU A 71 2.77 5.04 10.45
C LEU A 71 2.63 3.55 10.75
N LYS A 72 3.37 3.01 11.73
CA LYS A 72 3.25 1.63 12.18
C LYS A 72 1.91 1.39 12.91
N SER A 73 1.47 2.33 13.74
CA SER A 73 0.16 2.26 14.41
C SER A 73 -1.00 2.22 13.40
N LYS A 74 -0.91 2.96 12.30
CA LYS A 74 -1.88 2.93 11.20
C LYS A 74 -1.71 1.77 10.20
N GLY A 75 -0.66 0.96 10.35
CA GLY A 75 -0.39 -0.20 9.48
C GLY A 75 0.10 0.13 8.07
N TYR A 76 0.61 1.34 7.81
CA TYR A 76 1.03 1.76 6.46
C TYR A 76 2.39 1.22 6.02
N LEU A 77 3.17 0.67 6.95
CA LEU A 77 4.50 0.11 6.67
C LEU A 77 4.46 -1.41 6.37
N THR A 78 3.33 -2.07 6.59
CA THR A 78 3.18 -3.52 6.39
C THR A 78 2.87 -3.84 4.93
N THR A 79 3.62 -4.76 4.34
CA THR A 79 3.35 -5.31 3.00
C THR A 79 2.19 -6.29 3.04
N ASP A 80 1.22 -6.15 2.14
CA ASP A 80 0.17 -7.15 1.96
C ASP A 80 0.77 -8.41 1.30
N ALA A 81 0.77 -9.53 2.03
CA ALA A 81 1.31 -10.80 1.55
C ALA A 81 0.34 -11.58 0.64
N ARG A 82 -0.90 -11.11 0.48
CA ARG A 82 -1.92 -11.81 -0.30
C ARG A 82 -1.54 -11.84 -1.78
N CYS A 83 -1.57 -13.05 -2.35
CA CYS A 83 -1.38 -13.28 -3.78
C CYS A 83 -2.52 -14.15 -4.34
N LYS A 84 -2.68 -14.16 -5.66
CA LYS A 84 -3.70 -14.98 -6.31
C LYS A 84 -3.36 -16.46 -6.15
N GLU A 85 -4.23 -17.22 -5.49
CA GLU A 85 -4.08 -18.68 -5.42
C GLU A 85 -4.20 -19.31 -6.83
N ARG A 86 -3.28 -20.22 -7.15
CA ARG A 86 -3.25 -20.94 -8.42
C ARG A 86 -4.49 -21.83 -8.60
N LYS A 87 -4.93 -22.03 -9.85
CA LYS A 87 -5.93 -23.04 -10.20
C LYS A 87 -5.33 -24.45 -10.07
N LYS A 88 -5.93 -25.30 -9.22
CA LYS A 88 -5.59 -26.72 -9.09
C LYS A 88 -6.35 -27.54 -10.14
N TYR A 89 -5.79 -28.68 -10.57
CA TYR A 89 -6.44 -29.55 -11.56
C TYR A 89 -7.75 -30.13 -10.99
N GLY A 90 -8.69 -30.49 -11.86
CA GLY A 90 -10.02 -30.96 -11.46
C GLY A 90 -10.97 -29.88 -10.93
N LEU A 91 -10.48 -28.68 -10.61
CA LEU A 91 -11.29 -27.55 -10.13
C LEU A 91 -11.59 -26.54 -11.25
N LYS A 92 -12.74 -25.86 -11.16
CA LYS A 92 -13.12 -24.78 -12.09
C LYS A 92 -12.34 -23.48 -11.82
N LYS A 93 -11.98 -23.20 -10.55
CA LYS A 93 -11.16 -22.05 -10.11
C LYS A 93 -10.13 -22.53 -9.06
N ALA A 94 -9.54 -21.62 -8.27
CA ALA A 94 -8.59 -21.98 -7.21
C ALA A 94 -9.14 -23.03 -6.23
N ARG A 95 -10.38 -22.85 -5.74
CA ARG A 95 -11.05 -23.75 -4.79
C ARG A 95 -12.42 -24.28 -5.24
N LYS A 96 -13.01 -23.69 -6.29
CA LYS A 96 -14.36 -24.06 -6.74
C LYS A 96 -14.34 -25.40 -7.48
N ALA A 97 -14.91 -26.43 -6.87
CA ALA A 97 -15.17 -27.72 -7.51
C ALA A 97 -16.31 -27.63 -8.55
N PRO A 98 -16.34 -28.49 -9.57
CA PRO A 98 -17.54 -28.69 -10.38
C PRO A 98 -18.71 -29.22 -9.53
N GLN A 99 -19.94 -29.08 -10.03
CA GLN A 99 -21.10 -29.72 -9.39
C GLN A 99 -20.89 -31.23 -9.36
N PHE A 100 -21.07 -31.83 -8.18
CA PHE A 100 -20.93 -33.26 -7.95
C PHE A 100 -22.32 -33.86 -7.73
N SER A 101 -22.67 -34.92 -8.46
CA SER A 101 -23.90 -35.70 -8.20
C SER A 101 -23.53 -36.92 -7.38
N LYS A 102 -24.13 -37.05 -6.18
CA LYS A 102 -24.11 -38.31 -5.42
C LYS A 102 -25.14 -39.28 -6.03
N ARG A 103 -24.99 -40.56 -5.72
CA ARG A 103 -25.98 -41.60 -6.06
C ARG A 103 -27.15 -41.50 -5.10
#